data_AF-A0A504Z7R3-F1
#
_entry.id   AF-A0A504Z7R3-F1
#
_cell.length_a   1.000
_cell.length_b   1.000
_cell.length_c   1.000
_cell.angle_alpha   90.00
_cell.angle_beta   90.00
_cell.angle_gamma   90.00
#
_symmetry.space_group_name_H-M   'P 1'
#
loop_
_entity.id
_entity.type
_entity.pdbx_description
1 polymer ?
#
loop_
_entity_poly.entity_id
_entity_poly.type
_entity_poly.pdbx_seq_one_letter_code
_entity_poly.pdbx_strand_id
1 'polypeptide(L)'
;MTPENALTPSLVGLLVLGARNALLRAPVDAHEDAYPRATELQLGLLARLAVRREYWPQYLCILNILCACQTGRHNSDVSSYPVVADWQEVDSTHISRLVQLALERWIARIDSVSHFIDRRCYALASLHSLLYCTQTYQIQQVTSKQSEEELEHWALQDTFHAHWLESVINVCLQVLFDEDRSVLQAPIEAHTMHPTSVATDEGLRQTMLTAFAAWQDNVGGEQFANLLLRCHVDRALVIQLHTQLNQTCVQTASFP
;
A
#
# COMPACT_ATOMS: atom_id res chain seq x y z
N MET A 1 -9.61 16.50 -12.89
CA MET A 1 -8.20 16.69 -12.50
C MET A 1 -7.83 18.11 -12.86
N THR A 2 -7.34 18.92 -11.91
CA THR A 2 -6.78 20.23 -12.23
C THR A 2 -5.43 20.02 -12.93
N PRO A 3 -5.09 20.84 -13.95
CA PRO A 3 -3.85 20.68 -14.75
C PRO A 3 -2.56 20.91 -13.94
N GLU A 4 -2.64 21.33 -12.68
CA GLU A 4 -1.50 21.71 -11.84
C GLU A 4 -0.72 20.53 -11.23
N ASN A 5 -1.25 19.29 -11.30
CA ASN A 5 -0.62 18.10 -10.69
C ASN A 5 -0.14 17.06 -11.73
N ALA A 6 0.01 17.44 -12.99
CA ALA A 6 0.49 16.53 -14.03
C ALA A 6 2.01 16.32 -13.91
N LEU A 7 2.45 15.06 -13.77
CA LEU A 7 3.87 14.70 -13.78
C LEU A 7 4.45 14.95 -15.18
N THR A 8 5.64 15.56 -15.26
CA THR A 8 6.32 15.75 -16.55
C THR A 8 6.73 14.41 -17.14
N PRO A 9 6.82 14.27 -18.49
CA PRO A 9 7.24 13.02 -19.12
C PRO A 9 8.59 12.49 -18.60
N SER A 10 9.55 13.39 -18.37
CA SER A 10 10.86 13.04 -17.81
C SER A 10 10.74 12.45 -16.39
N LEU A 11 9.87 13.01 -15.55
CA LEU A 11 9.62 12.50 -14.20
C LEU A 11 8.92 11.14 -14.24
N VAL A 12 7.95 10.94 -15.14
CA VAL A 12 7.32 9.64 -15.36
C VAL A 12 8.35 8.60 -15.79
N GLY A 13 9.23 8.93 -16.75
CA GLY A 13 10.32 8.05 -17.18
C GLY A 13 11.26 7.65 -16.03
N LEU A 14 11.63 8.60 -15.16
CA LEU A 14 12.43 8.32 -13.97
C LEU A 14 11.71 7.40 -12.98
N LEU A 15 10.41 7.62 -12.74
CA LEU A 15 9.60 6.80 -11.85
C LEU A 15 9.43 5.36 -12.40
N VAL A 16 9.25 5.20 -13.70
CA VAL A 16 9.19 3.88 -14.35
C VAL A 16 10.52 3.15 -14.24
N LEU A 17 11.64 3.83 -14.47
CA LEU A 17 12.98 3.25 -14.31
C LEU A 17 13.26 2.86 -12.85
N GLY A 18 12.87 3.71 -11.90
CA GLY A 18 12.93 3.43 -10.47
C GLY A 18 12.08 2.21 -10.10
N ALA A 19 10.83 2.14 -10.56
CA ALA A 19 9.95 1.01 -10.34
C ALA A 19 10.50 -0.29 -10.92
N ARG A 20 11.08 -0.24 -12.12
CA ARG A 20 11.74 -1.40 -12.73
C ARG A 20 12.86 -1.94 -11.84
N ASN A 21 13.73 -1.06 -11.35
CA ASN A 21 14.85 -1.47 -10.53
C ASN A 21 14.38 -2.00 -9.17
N ALA A 22 13.49 -1.27 -8.50
CA ALA A 22 13.02 -1.62 -7.16
C ALA A 22 12.12 -2.86 -7.11
N LEU A 23 11.23 -3.04 -8.09
CA LEU A 23 10.24 -4.13 -8.07
C LEU A 23 10.72 -5.40 -8.76
N LEU A 24 11.54 -5.29 -9.82
CA LEU A 24 11.87 -6.42 -10.69
C LEU A 24 13.33 -6.87 -10.61
N ARG A 25 14.24 -6.03 -10.12
CA ARG A 25 15.68 -6.32 -10.13
C ARG A 25 16.29 -6.43 -8.75
N ALA A 26 15.93 -5.53 -7.84
CA ALA A 26 16.39 -5.62 -6.47
C ALA A 26 15.91 -6.94 -5.85
N PRO A 27 16.63 -7.54 -4.89
CA PRO A 27 16.14 -8.68 -4.11
C PRO A 27 14.98 -8.28 -3.21
N VAL A 28 14.19 -9.24 -2.72
CA VAL A 28 13.09 -8.94 -1.78
C VAL A 28 13.67 -8.43 -0.46
N ASP A 29 14.60 -9.19 0.11
CA ASP A 29 15.33 -8.84 1.33
C ASP A 29 16.28 -7.65 1.09
N ALA A 30 16.29 -6.70 2.02
CA ALA A 30 17.21 -5.57 1.99
C ALA A 30 18.67 -5.98 2.25
N HIS A 31 18.92 -7.07 2.99
CA HIS A 31 20.27 -7.53 3.33
C HIS A 31 21.04 -8.10 2.14
N GLU A 32 20.32 -8.60 1.13
CA GLU A 32 20.89 -9.11 -0.11
C GLU A 32 21.07 -8.02 -1.18
N ASP A 33 20.57 -6.81 -0.91
CA ASP A 33 20.57 -5.71 -1.86
C ASP A 33 21.95 -5.05 -1.93
N ALA A 34 22.52 -4.97 -3.13
CA ALA A 34 23.77 -4.25 -3.38
C ALA A 34 23.60 -2.72 -3.24
N TYR A 35 22.38 -2.20 -3.43
CA TYR A 35 22.08 -0.76 -3.41
C TYR A 35 20.86 -0.44 -2.52
N PRO A 36 20.87 -0.81 -1.24
CA PRO A 36 19.67 -0.82 -0.38
C PRO A 36 19.05 0.57 -0.25
N ARG A 37 19.86 1.62 -0.10
CA ARG A 37 19.39 3.02 0.00
C ARG A 37 18.72 3.52 -1.29
N ALA A 38 19.23 3.13 -2.45
CA ALA A 38 18.64 3.54 -3.71
C ALA A 38 17.28 2.86 -3.92
N THR A 39 17.19 1.57 -3.58
CA THR A 39 15.94 0.81 -3.61
C THR A 39 14.93 1.37 -2.59
N GLU A 40 15.36 1.67 -1.38
CA GLU A 40 14.53 2.29 -0.33
C GLU A 40 13.91 3.60 -0.81
N LEU A 41 14.71 4.49 -1.41
CA LEU A 41 14.23 5.76 -1.97
C LEU A 41 13.21 5.53 -3.10
N GLN A 42 13.48 4.58 -3.99
CA GLN A 42 12.57 4.25 -5.11
C GLN A 42 11.25 3.67 -4.60
N LEU A 43 11.30 2.73 -3.66
CA LEU A 43 10.12 2.15 -3.01
C LEU A 43 9.36 3.20 -2.19
N GLY A 44 10.06 4.13 -1.55
CA GLY A 44 9.49 5.28 -0.83
C GLY A 44 8.71 6.21 -1.75
N LEU A 45 9.26 6.54 -2.92
CA LEU A 45 8.55 7.34 -3.92
C LEU A 45 7.30 6.63 -4.42
N LEU A 46 7.37 5.32 -4.70
CA LEU A 46 6.20 4.54 -5.11
C LEU A 46 5.13 4.48 -4.00
N ALA A 47 5.54 4.25 -2.75
CA ALA A 47 4.62 4.21 -1.62
C ALA A 47 3.91 5.56 -1.45
N ARG A 48 4.64 6.68 -1.54
CA ARG A 48 4.05 8.03 -1.45
C ARG A 48 3.03 8.31 -2.57
N LEU A 49 3.25 7.78 -3.77
CA LEU A 49 2.26 7.85 -4.87
C LEU A 49 1.04 6.97 -4.56
N ALA A 50 1.25 5.77 -4.04
CA ALA A 50 0.21 4.81 -3.69
C ALA A 50 -0.69 5.25 -2.52
N VAL A 51 -0.16 6.01 -1.56
CA VAL A 51 -0.93 6.47 -0.38
C VAL A 51 -1.94 7.55 -0.74
N ARG A 52 -1.68 8.34 -1.77
CA ARG A 52 -2.53 9.48 -2.11
C ARG A 52 -3.58 9.06 -3.12
N ARG A 53 -4.86 9.20 -2.76
CA ARG A 53 -5.98 8.90 -3.65
C ARG A 53 -5.91 9.64 -4.99
N GLU A 54 -5.39 10.87 -4.99
CA GLU A 54 -5.23 11.67 -6.22
C GLU A 54 -4.11 11.16 -7.14
N TYR A 55 -3.14 10.44 -6.59
CA TYR A 55 -1.97 9.91 -7.29
C TYR A 55 -2.04 8.41 -7.56
N TRP A 56 -3.05 7.72 -7.03
CA TRP A 56 -3.29 6.31 -7.29
C TRP A 56 -3.37 5.97 -8.79
N PRO A 57 -4.10 6.74 -9.63
CA PRO A 57 -4.09 6.50 -11.08
C PRO A 57 -2.70 6.62 -11.72
N GLN A 58 -1.86 7.53 -11.22
CA GLN A 58 -0.49 7.76 -11.69
C GLN A 58 0.42 6.61 -11.24
N TYR A 59 0.25 6.10 -10.02
CA TYR A 59 0.91 4.88 -9.55
C TYR A 59 0.58 3.69 -10.46
N LEU A 60 -0.70 3.45 -10.73
CA LEU A 60 -1.13 2.39 -11.65
C LEU A 60 -0.60 2.62 -13.07
N CYS A 61 -0.54 3.87 -13.54
CA CYS A 61 0.03 4.23 -14.84
C CYS A 61 1.52 3.85 -14.93
N ILE A 62 2.31 4.13 -13.88
CA ILE A 62 3.73 3.74 -13.82
C ILE A 62 3.87 2.22 -13.91
N LEU A 63 3.06 1.46 -13.16
CA LEU A 63 3.06 0.00 -13.24
C LEU A 63 2.60 -0.50 -14.61
N ASN A 64 1.65 0.18 -15.23
CA ASN A 64 1.16 -0.16 -16.55
C ASN A 64 2.26 -0.03 -17.63
N ILE A 65 2.99 1.09 -17.61
CA ILE A 65 4.13 1.31 -18.50
C ILE A 65 5.21 0.24 -18.25
N LEU A 66 5.48 -0.07 -16.97
CA LEU A 66 6.43 -1.12 -16.61
C LEU A 66 6.04 -2.48 -17.20
N CYS A 67 4.77 -2.86 -17.10
CA CYS A 67 4.23 -4.08 -17.69
C CYS A 67 4.35 -4.10 -19.22
N ALA A 68 4.02 -2.98 -19.88
CA ALA A 68 4.14 -2.84 -21.33
C ALA A 68 5.60 -2.99 -21.80
N CYS A 69 6.56 -2.47 -21.04
CA CYS A 69 8.00 -2.65 -21.32
C CYS A 69 8.47 -4.10 -21.13
N GLN A 70 7.87 -4.89 -20.24
CA GLN A 70 8.25 -6.29 -20.02
C GLN A 70 7.75 -7.23 -21.12
N THR A 71 6.54 -6.99 -21.63
CA THR A 71 5.87 -7.90 -22.59
C THR A 71 6.39 -7.78 -24.02
N GLY A 72 7.46 -7.02 -24.26
CA GLY A 72 8.12 -6.90 -25.55
C GLY A 72 7.29 -6.23 -26.65
N ARG A 73 6.12 -5.67 -26.31
CA ARG A 73 5.30 -4.91 -27.28
C ARG A 73 5.96 -3.62 -27.75
N HIS A 74 6.95 -3.10 -27.00
CA HIS A 74 7.69 -1.89 -27.37
C HIS A 74 9.17 -1.99 -26.99
N ASN A 75 10.00 -2.42 -27.94
CA ASN A 75 11.47 -2.25 -27.92
C ASN A 75 11.90 -0.80 -28.25
N SER A 76 10.98 0.16 -28.24
CA SER A 76 11.22 1.54 -28.67
C SER A 76 11.14 2.47 -27.48
N ASP A 77 12.26 3.15 -27.20
CA ASP A 77 12.45 4.33 -26.37
C ASP A 77 11.28 4.75 -25.46
N VAL A 78 11.51 4.64 -24.16
CA VAL A 78 10.64 5.16 -23.07
C VAL A 78 10.31 6.66 -23.26
N SER A 79 11.06 7.39 -24.09
CA SER A 79 10.81 8.80 -24.44
C SER A 79 9.61 9.04 -25.36
N SER A 80 9.06 8.00 -26.01
CA SER A 80 8.01 8.14 -27.02
C SER A 80 6.60 8.03 -26.47
N TYR A 81 6.43 7.77 -25.18
CA TYR A 81 5.12 7.59 -24.56
C TYR A 81 4.44 8.95 -24.32
N PRO A 82 3.34 9.27 -25.04
CA PRO A 82 2.63 10.52 -24.84
C PRO A 82 1.86 10.45 -23.54
N VAL A 83 2.26 11.26 -22.55
CA VAL A 83 1.70 11.35 -21.17
C VAL A 83 0.18 11.55 -21.11
N VAL A 84 -0.51 11.77 -22.24
CA VAL A 84 -1.92 12.18 -22.32
C VAL A 84 -2.77 11.37 -23.31
N ALA A 85 -2.26 10.33 -24.01
CA ALA A 85 -3.08 9.62 -25.01
C ALA A 85 -3.72 8.33 -24.45
N ASP A 86 -5.00 8.12 -24.79
CA ASP A 86 -5.79 6.90 -24.58
C ASP A 86 -4.95 5.63 -24.43
N TRP A 87 -4.72 5.24 -23.17
CA TRP A 87 -3.92 4.07 -22.86
C TRP A 87 -4.75 2.81 -23.06
N GLN A 88 -4.26 1.88 -23.88
CA GLN A 88 -4.84 0.56 -24.03
C GLN A 88 -5.04 -0.08 -22.65
N GLU A 89 -6.23 -0.66 -22.42
CA GLU A 89 -6.50 -1.54 -21.29
C GLU A 89 -5.44 -2.64 -21.28
N VAL A 90 -4.49 -2.53 -20.35
CA VAL A 90 -3.62 -3.64 -20.02
C VAL A 90 -4.38 -4.57 -19.09
N ASP A 91 -4.12 -5.85 -19.27
CA ASP A 91 -4.70 -6.93 -18.49
C ASP A 91 -4.55 -6.65 -16.99
N SER A 92 -5.69 -6.50 -16.31
CA SER A 92 -5.78 -6.18 -14.89
C SER A 92 -5.04 -7.19 -14.01
N THR A 93 -4.87 -8.42 -14.48
CA THR A 93 -4.12 -9.47 -13.78
C THR A 93 -2.62 -9.16 -13.69
N HIS A 94 -2.04 -8.60 -14.75
CA HIS A 94 -0.61 -8.27 -14.80
C HIS A 94 -0.29 -7.07 -13.92
N ILE A 95 -1.17 -6.06 -13.92
CA ILE A 95 -1.04 -4.91 -13.01
C ILE A 95 -1.20 -5.37 -11.56
N SER A 96 -2.18 -6.24 -11.27
CA SER A 96 -2.36 -6.83 -9.93
C SER A 96 -1.10 -7.56 -9.47
N ARG A 97 -0.40 -8.28 -10.37
CA ARG A 97 0.87 -8.93 -10.05
C ARG A 97 1.98 -7.93 -9.70
N LEU A 98 2.09 -6.82 -10.42
CA LEU A 98 3.06 -5.77 -10.09
C LEU A 98 2.73 -5.07 -8.76
N VAL A 99 1.45 -4.88 -8.45
CA VAL A 99 1.00 -4.37 -7.15
C VAL A 99 1.35 -5.34 -6.03
N GLN A 100 1.17 -6.66 -6.23
CA GLN A 100 1.61 -7.69 -5.27
C GLN A 100 3.13 -7.69 -5.07
N LEU A 101 3.92 -7.46 -6.13
CA LEU A 101 5.37 -7.33 -5.97
C LEU A 101 5.73 -6.09 -5.15
N ALA A 102 5.07 -4.95 -5.37
CA ALA A 102 5.29 -3.76 -4.55
C ALA A 102 4.91 -4.00 -3.08
N LEU A 103 3.77 -4.66 -2.84
CA LEU A 103 3.32 -5.10 -1.52
C LEU A 103 4.37 -5.97 -0.82
N GLU A 104 4.88 -7.00 -1.51
CA GLU A 104 5.94 -7.88 -1.00
C GLU A 104 7.18 -7.09 -0.57
N ARG A 105 7.62 -6.14 -1.40
CA ARG A 105 8.81 -5.32 -1.11
C ARG A 105 8.60 -4.39 0.06
N TRP A 106 7.44 -3.75 0.17
CA TRP A 106 7.17 -2.85 1.28
C TRP A 106 7.08 -3.60 2.61
N ILE A 107 6.43 -4.77 2.63
CA ILE A 107 6.36 -5.61 3.82
C ILE A 107 7.74 -6.11 4.22
N ALA A 108 8.51 -6.67 3.29
CA ALA A 108 9.81 -7.26 3.60
C ALA A 108 10.87 -6.24 4.06
N ARG A 109 10.70 -4.96 3.73
CA ARG A 109 11.74 -3.94 3.93
C ARG A 109 11.38 -2.87 4.96
N ILE A 110 10.19 -2.90 5.54
CA ILE A 110 9.74 -1.86 6.46
C ILE A 110 10.71 -1.66 7.65
N ASP A 111 11.30 -2.74 8.17
CA ASP A 111 12.25 -2.70 9.29
C ASP A 111 13.60 -2.07 8.90
N SER A 112 13.92 -2.02 7.60
CA SER A 112 15.15 -1.40 7.10
C SER A 112 15.00 0.11 6.84
N VAL A 113 13.77 0.63 6.84
CA VAL A 113 13.49 2.04 6.54
C VAL A 113 13.73 2.89 7.77
N SER A 114 14.63 3.88 7.65
CA SER A 114 14.98 4.75 8.79
C SER A 114 14.01 5.91 9.00
N HIS A 115 13.31 6.35 7.95
CA HIS A 115 12.40 7.49 8.04
C HIS A 115 10.97 7.04 8.41
N PHE A 116 10.46 7.53 9.54
CA PHE A 116 9.13 7.16 10.03
C PHE A 116 8.00 7.48 9.02
N ILE A 117 8.11 8.58 8.25
CA ILE A 117 7.15 8.92 7.20
C ILE A 117 7.13 7.84 6.13
N ASP A 118 8.29 7.31 5.74
CA ASP A 118 8.38 6.28 4.72
C ASP A 118 7.85 4.93 5.23
N ARG A 119 8.11 4.59 6.50
CA ARG A 119 7.47 3.44 7.15
C ARG A 119 5.94 3.55 7.11
N ARG A 120 5.39 4.72 7.47
CA ARG A 120 3.93 4.98 7.38
C ARG A 120 3.42 4.88 5.95
N CYS A 121 4.18 5.39 4.98
CA CYS A 121 3.83 5.25 3.58
C CYS A 121 3.81 3.79 3.14
N TYR A 122 4.78 2.97 3.57
CA TYR A 122 4.82 1.53 3.25
C TYR A 122 3.59 0.80 3.81
N ALA A 123 3.23 1.06 5.07
CA ALA A 123 2.07 0.44 5.70
C ALA A 123 0.76 0.80 4.96
N LEU A 124 0.53 2.09 4.71
CA LEU A 124 -0.67 2.54 3.99
C LEU A 124 -0.69 2.05 2.53
N ALA A 125 0.44 2.08 1.83
CA ALA A 125 0.54 1.58 0.46
C ALA A 125 0.29 0.07 0.40
N SER A 126 0.72 -0.68 1.43
CA SER A 126 0.44 -2.11 1.59
C SER A 126 -1.06 -2.36 1.76
N LEU A 127 -1.73 -1.58 2.61
CA LEU A 127 -3.18 -1.67 2.80
C LEU A 127 -3.97 -1.31 1.54
N HIS A 128 -3.57 -0.26 0.82
CA HIS A 128 -4.18 0.09 -0.47
C HIS A 128 -3.92 -0.97 -1.55
N SER A 129 -2.77 -1.64 -1.53
CA SER A 129 -2.46 -2.75 -2.45
C SER A 129 -3.32 -3.97 -2.16
N LEU A 130 -3.51 -4.31 -0.88
CA LEU A 130 -4.46 -5.34 -0.46
C LEU A 130 -5.86 -5.02 -1.00
N LEU A 131 -6.35 -3.81 -0.73
CA LEU A 131 -7.64 -3.32 -1.23
C LEU A 131 -7.77 -3.43 -2.75
N TYR A 132 -6.76 -3.00 -3.50
CA TYR A 132 -6.80 -3.05 -4.96
C TYR A 132 -6.83 -4.49 -5.49
N CYS A 133 -5.97 -5.36 -4.97
CA CYS A 133 -5.91 -6.74 -5.41
C CYS A 133 -7.20 -7.52 -5.08
N THR A 134 -7.89 -7.18 -3.99
CA THR A 134 -9.22 -7.76 -3.71
C THR A 134 -10.28 -7.42 -4.77
N GLN A 135 -10.20 -6.26 -5.42
CA GLN A 135 -11.14 -5.88 -6.49
C GLN A 135 -10.95 -6.72 -7.77
N THR A 136 -9.75 -7.22 -7.98
CA THR A 136 -9.43 -8.08 -9.14
C THR A 136 -9.90 -9.52 -8.96
N TYR A 137 -10.16 -9.93 -7.71
CA TYR A 137 -10.85 -11.18 -7.40
C TYR A 137 -12.35 -10.94 -7.40
N GLN A 138 -13.09 -11.64 -8.27
CA GLN A 138 -14.53 -11.76 -8.08
C GLN A 138 -14.77 -12.64 -6.86
N ILE A 139 -14.86 -12.05 -5.66
CA ILE A 139 -15.56 -12.72 -4.57
C ILE A 139 -16.97 -12.90 -5.08
N GLN A 140 -17.33 -14.15 -5.41
CA GLN A 140 -18.67 -14.51 -5.84
C GLN A 140 -19.62 -13.92 -4.80
N GLN A 141 -20.41 -12.94 -5.24
CA GLN A 141 -21.15 -12.05 -4.36
C GLN A 141 -21.75 -12.83 -3.21
N VAL A 142 -21.32 -12.50 -1.99
CA VAL A 142 -21.94 -12.96 -0.75
C VAL A 142 -23.39 -12.51 -0.83
N THR A 143 -24.26 -13.40 -1.31
CA THR A 143 -25.68 -13.12 -1.43
C THR A 143 -26.29 -13.39 -0.06
N SER A 144 -27.34 -12.64 0.28
CA SER A 144 -28.00 -12.59 1.59
C SER A 144 -28.66 -13.90 2.07
N LYS A 145 -28.31 -15.05 1.48
CA LYS A 145 -28.87 -16.38 1.77
C LYS A 145 -27.82 -17.46 2.06
N GLN A 146 -26.54 -17.14 2.13
CA GLN A 146 -25.49 -18.11 2.42
C GLN A 146 -25.44 -18.44 3.91
N SER A 147 -25.21 -19.71 4.22
CA SER A 147 -25.01 -20.16 5.59
C SER A 147 -23.63 -19.71 6.12
N GLU A 148 -23.49 -19.57 7.44
CA GLU A 148 -22.22 -19.19 8.06
C GLU A 148 -21.10 -20.21 7.77
N GLU A 149 -21.44 -21.50 7.71
CA GLU A 149 -20.51 -22.59 7.37
C GLU A 149 -19.96 -22.48 5.95
N GLU A 150 -20.79 -22.09 4.98
CA GLU A 150 -20.36 -21.86 3.59
C GLU A 150 -19.42 -20.66 3.48
N LEU A 151 -19.73 -19.58 4.21
CA LEU A 151 -18.88 -18.39 4.25
C LEU A 151 -17.53 -18.67 4.91
N GLU A 152 -17.51 -19.46 5.98
CA GLU A 152 -16.28 -19.88 6.64
C GLU A 152 -15.44 -20.78 5.71
N HIS A 153 -16.08 -21.70 4.99
CA HIS A 153 -15.39 -22.52 4.00
C HIS A 153 -14.73 -21.69 2.90
N TRP A 154 -15.41 -20.66 2.41
CA TRP A 154 -14.87 -19.73 1.41
C TRP A 154 -13.73 -18.89 1.96
N ALA A 155 -13.88 -18.37 3.18
CA ALA A 155 -12.81 -17.63 3.84
C ALA A 155 -11.55 -18.50 3.97
N LEU A 156 -11.68 -19.76 4.40
CA LEU A 156 -10.55 -20.69 4.52
C LEU A 156 -9.86 -21.00 3.18
N GLN A 157 -10.58 -20.96 2.06
CA GLN A 157 -10.03 -21.19 0.72
C GLN A 157 -9.41 -19.94 0.08
N ASP A 158 -9.55 -18.77 0.71
CA ASP A 158 -8.99 -17.52 0.19
C ASP A 158 -7.47 -17.47 0.36
N THR A 159 -6.76 -18.00 -0.63
CA THR A 159 -5.29 -18.02 -0.66
C THR A 159 -4.65 -16.62 -0.71
N PHE A 160 -5.37 -15.60 -1.21
CA PHE A 160 -4.82 -14.25 -1.30
C PHE A 160 -4.76 -13.62 0.10
N HIS A 161 -5.87 -13.66 0.84
CA HIS A 161 -5.90 -13.16 2.21
C HIS A 161 -5.08 -14.02 3.17
N ALA A 162 -5.06 -15.35 2.98
CA ALA A 162 -4.18 -16.25 3.73
C ALA A 162 -2.69 -15.86 3.58
N HIS A 163 -2.29 -15.34 2.42
CA HIS A 163 -0.91 -14.96 2.17
C HIS A 163 -0.55 -13.56 2.68
N TRP A 164 -1.45 -12.58 2.53
CA TRP A 164 -1.11 -11.16 2.75
C TRP A 164 -1.69 -10.53 4.02
N LEU A 165 -2.85 -10.99 4.49
CA LEU A 165 -3.67 -10.21 5.44
C LEU A 165 -2.95 -9.98 6.77
N GLU A 166 -2.38 -11.02 7.37
CA GLU A 166 -1.65 -10.90 8.64
C GLU A 166 -0.41 -10.01 8.50
N SER A 167 0.38 -10.17 7.43
CA SER A 167 1.57 -9.35 7.19
C SER A 167 1.22 -7.87 7.00
N VAL A 168 0.13 -7.56 6.29
CA VAL A 168 -0.39 -6.19 6.15
C VAL A 168 -0.82 -5.61 7.50
N ILE A 169 -1.48 -6.41 8.35
CA ILE A 169 -1.86 -5.98 9.70
C ILE A 169 -0.63 -5.72 10.57
N ASN A 170 0.38 -6.59 10.50
CA ASN A 170 1.62 -6.42 11.24
C ASN A 170 2.34 -5.12 10.90
N VAL A 171 2.50 -4.80 9.61
CA VAL A 171 3.15 -3.53 9.22
C VAL A 171 2.32 -2.30 9.62
N CYS A 172 0.99 -2.40 9.60
CA CYS A 172 0.12 -1.34 10.12
C CYS A 172 0.31 -1.16 11.64
N LEU A 173 0.39 -2.25 12.40
CA LEU A 173 0.65 -2.19 13.84
C LEU A 173 2.03 -1.59 14.14
N GLN A 174 3.08 -2.01 13.43
CA GLN A 174 4.43 -1.47 13.62
C GLN A 174 4.45 0.06 13.52
N VAL A 175 3.80 0.66 12.52
CA VAL A 175 3.79 2.12 12.35
C VAL A 175 2.89 2.85 13.36
N LEU A 176 1.87 2.17 13.88
CA LEU A 176 1.01 2.69 14.94
C LEU A 176 1.73 2.72 16.30
N PHE A 177 2.57 1.71 16.56
CA PHE A 177 3.41 1.61 17.76
C PHE A 177 4.76 2.33 17.65
N ASP A 178 5.12 2.82 16.47
CA ASP A 178 6.44 3.40 16.20
C ASP A 178 6.80 4.52 17.21
N GLU A 179 7.67 4.21 18.18
CA GLU A 179 8.10 5.09 19.29
C GLU A 179 9.26 6.03 18.87
N ASP A 180 9.91 5.74 17.74
CA ASP A 180 11.03 6.53 17.16
C ASP A 180 10.63 7.97 16.78
N ARG A 181 9.35 8.34 16.94
CA ARG A 181 8.81 9.71 16.83
C ARG A 181 9.60 10.74 17.64
N SER A 182 10.23 10.31 18.73
CA SER A 182 10.81 11.19 19.76
C SER A 182 12.27 11.61 19.51
N VAL A 183 13.05 10.83 18.75
CA VAL A 183 14.51 11.07 18.64
C VAL A 183 14.87 11.93 17.41
N LEU A 184 14.02 11.95 16.39
CA LEU A 184 14.27 12.67 15.12
C LEU A 184 13.43 13.94 14.95
N GLN A 185 12.94 14.55 16.03
CA GLN A 185 12.55 15.97 16.02
C GLN A 185 13.80 16.88 15.89
N ALA A 186 14.65 16.62 14.90
CA ALA A 186 15.31 17.73 14.23
C ALA A 186 14.19 18.64 13.68
N PRO A 187 14.33 19.97 13.73
CA PRO A 187 13.26 20.88 13.33
C PRO A 187 12.86 20.49 11.91
N ILE A 188 11.64 19.98 11.77
CA ILE A 188 11.04 19.52 10.51
C ILE A 188 11.50 20.50 9.45
N GLU A 189 12.38 20.03 8.56
CA GLU A 189 12.92 20.83 7.48
C GLU A 189 11.71 21.49 6.80
N ALA A 190 11.68 22.82 6.86
CA ALA A 190 10.53 23.67 6.54
C ALA A 190 10.14 23.64 5.05
N HIS A 191 10.50 22.59 4.32
CA HIS A 191 10.51 22.52 2.86
C HIS A 191 9.73 21.32 2.29
N THR A 192 9.28 20.37 3.10
CA THR A 192 8.39 19.29 2.63
C THR A 192 7.18 19.10 3.55
N MET A 193 6.07 19.76 3.22
CA MET A 193 4.79 19.48 3.87
C MET A 193 4.28 18.12 3.39
N HIS A 194 4.43 17.09 4.23
CA HIS A 194 3.81 15.79 4.01
C HIS A 194 2.29 15.89 4.26
N PRO A 195 1.46 15.10 3.56
CA PRO A 195 0.03 15.04 3.83
C PRO A 195 -0.25 14.69 5.30
N THR A 196 -1.27 15.32 5.90
CA THR A 196 -1.68 15.05 7.28
C THR A 196 -1.93 13.56 7.53
N SER A 197 -2.39 12.83 6.51
CA SER A 197 -2.63 11.38 6.55
C SER A 197 -1.41 10.51 6.90
N VAL A 198 -0.18 11.02 6.70
CA VAL A 198 1.05 10.32 7.08
C VAL A 198 1.85 11.10 8.13
N ALA A 199 1.70 12.42 8.17
CA ALA A 199 2.45 13.28 9.07
C ALA A 199 1.97 13.18 10.52
N THR A 200 0.68 12.97 10.76
CA THR A 200 0.10 12.94 12.11
C THR A 200 -0.46 11.56 12.46
N ASP A 201 -0.46 11.22 13.74
CA ASP A 201 -1.00 9.94 14.23
C ASP A 201 -2.51 9.83 13.99
N GLU A 202 -3.22 10.94 14.19
CA GLU A 202 -4.65 11.03 13.93
C GLU A 202 -4.95 10.86 12.43
N GLY A 203 -4.18 11.53 11.57
CA GLY A 203 -4.31 11.37 10.13
C GLY A 203 -4.03 9.94 9.68
N LEU A 204 -3.01 9.29 10.25
CA LEU A 204 -2.67 7.90 9.99
C LEU A 204 -3.81 6.96 10.39
N ARG A 205 -4.30 7.06 11.64
CA ARG A 205 -5.42 6.26 12.14
C ARG A 205 -6.67 6.43 11.28
N GLN A 206 -7.06 7.67 10.99
CA GLN A 206 -8.25 7.95 10.19
C GLN A 206 -8.13 7.40 8.77
N THR A 207 -6.94 7.48 8.18
CA THR A 207 -6.67 6.91 6.84
C THR A 207 -6.74 5.39 6.86
N MET A 208 -6.14 4.74 7.87
CA MET A 208 -6.22 3.29 8.04
C MET A 208 -7.67 2.82 8.27
N LEU A 209 -8.43 3.48 9.15
CA LEU A 209 -9.85 3.19 9.37
C LEU A 209 -10.65 3.28 8.08
N THR A 210 -10.44 4.33 7.30
CA THR A 210 -11.12 4.52 6.01
C THR A 210 -10.76 3.42 5.01
N ALA A 211 -9.49 3.03 4.95
CA ALA A 211 -9.02 2.00 4.04
C ALA A 211 -9.49 0.59 4.45
N PHE A 212 -9.53 0.27 5.75
CA PHE A 212 -10.10 -0.97 6.25
C PHE A 212 -11.61 -1.05 6.00
N ALA A 213 -12.36 0.03 6.21
CA ALA A 213 -13.78 0.07 5.88
C ALA A 213 -14.01 -0.18 4.38
N ALA A 214 -13.23 0.46 3.50
CA ALA A 214 -13.30 0.21 2.07
C ALA A 214 -12.94 -1.24 1.69
N TRP A 215 -11.99 -1.86 2.42
CA TRP A 215 -11.64 -3.27 2.21
C TRP A 215 -12.78 -4.19 2.65
N GLN A 216 -13.39 -3.93 3.80
CA GLN A 216 -14.57 -4.67 4.29
C GLN A 216 -15.70 -4.63 3.26
N ASP A 217 -16.00 -3.44 2.73
CA ASP A 217 -17.03 -3.28 1.69
C ASP A 217 -16.69 -4.07 0.42
N ASN A 218 -15.42 -4.06 -0.02
CA ASN A 218 -14.99 -4.77 -1.21
C ASN A 218 -15.04 -6.30 -1.07
N VAL A 219 -14.80 -6.85 0.12
CA VAL A 219 -14.82 -8.31 0.32
C VAL A 219 -16.22 -8.89 0.53
N GLY A 220 -17.27 -8.08 0.47
CA GLY A 220 -18.66 -8.52 0.66
C GLY A 220 -19.26 -8.14 2.02
N GLY A 221 -18.64 -7.21 2.73
CA GLY A 221 -19.14 -6.61 3.97
C GLY A 221 -18.45 -7.13 5.24
N GLU A 222 -18.87 -6.55 6.37
CA GLU A 222 -18.28 -6.77 7.68
C GLU A 222 -18.25 -8.25 8.10
N GLN A 223 -19.32 -9.01 7.79
CA GLN A 223 -19.42 -10.42 8.18
C GLN A 223 -18.31 -11.27 7.56
N PHE A 224 -18.10 -11.17 6.25
CA PHE A 224 -17.08 -11.95 5.56
C PHE A 224 -15.67 -11.45 5.89
N ALA A 225 -15.48 -10.14 6.02
CA ALA A 225 -14.22 -9.57 6.47
C ALA A 225 -13.81 -10.08 7.86
N ASN A 226 -14.76 -10.18 8.78
CA ASN A 226 -14.52 -10.74 10.12
C ASN A 226 -14.18 -12.24 10.07
N LEU A 227 -14.74 -13.01 9.14
CA LEU A 227 -14.35 -14.41 8.92
C LEU A 227 -12.93 -14.50 8.37
N LEU A 228 -12.57 -13.70 7.36
CA LEU A 228 -11.19 -13.64 6.85
C LEU A 228 -10.18 -13.32 7.94
N LEU A 229 -10.48 -12.35 8.81
CA LEU A 229 -9.63 -12.00 9.96
C LEU A 229 -9.52 -13.17 10.95
N ARG A 230 -10.62 -13.89 11.23
CA ARG A 230 -10.60 -15.04 12.14
C ARG A 230 -9.83 -16.24 11.58
N CYS A 231 -9.91 -16.46 10.27
CA CYS A 231 -9.28 -17.60 9.60
C CYS A 231 -7.76 -17.39 9.42
N HIS A 232 -7.33 -16.15 9.12
CA HIS A 232 -5.99 -15.90 8.58
C HIS A 232 -5.11 -14.97 9.42
N VAL A 233 -5.60 -14.47 10.56
CA VAL A 233 -4.84 -13.52 11.39
C VAL A 233 -4.91 -13.95 12.85
N ASP A 234 -3.77 -13.89 13.55
CA ASP A 234 -3.76 -14.05 15.00
C ASP A 234 -4.74 -13.05 15.66
N ARG A 235 -5.65 -13.60 16.48
CA ARG A 235 -6.64 -12.85 17.24
C ARG A 235 -6.01 -11.74 18.09
N ALA A 236 -4.81 -11.93 18.62
CA ALA A 236 -4.10 -10.92 19.39
C ALA A 236 -3.80 -9.68 18.54
N LEU A 237 -3.37 -9.86 17.30
CA LEU A 237 -3.08 -8.76 16.37
C LEU A 237 -4.35 -8.00 16.00
N VAL A 238 -5.47 -8.71 15.77
CA VAL A 238 -6.77 -8.07 15.48
C VAL A 238 -7.23 -7.20 16.65
N ILE A 239 -7.11 -7.70 17.89
CA ILE A 239 -7.45 -6.95 19.10
C ILE A 239 -6.54 -5.71 19.25
N GLN A 240 -5.23 -5.88 19.05
CA GLN A 240 -4.28 -4.77 19.10
C GLN A 240 -4.62 -3.70 18.06
N LEU A 241 -4.91 -4.10 16.82
CA LEU A 241 -5.23 -3.20 15.72
C LEU A 241 -6.48 -2.39 16.05
N HIS A 242 -7.55 -3.07 16.47
CA HIS A 242 -8.79 -2.41 16.88
C HIS A 242 -8.56 -1.43 18.03
N THR A 243 -7.77 -1.82 19.03
CA THR A 243 -7.42 -0.95 20.17
C THR A 243 -6.67 0.29 19.72
N GLN A 244 -5.64 0.14 18.88
CA GLN A 244 -4.81 1.25 18.42
C GLN A 244 -5.56 2.21 17.50
N LEU A 245 -6.39 1.70 16.59
CA LEU A 245 -7.17 2.53 15.68
C LEU A 245 -8.25 3.33 16.40
N ASN A 246 -8.82 2.80 17.49
CA ASN A 246 -9.89 3.45 18.25
C ASN A 246 -9.41 4.23 19.48
N GLN A 247 -8.09 4.35 19.67
CA GLN A 247 -7.55 5.24 20.70
C GLN A 247 -7.94 6.69 20.39
N THR A 248 -8.84 7.23 21.20
CA THR A 248 -9.11 8.66 21.21
C THR A 248 -7.94 9.37 21.87
N CYS A 249 -7.51 10.48 21.28
CA CYS A 249 -6.46 11.32 21.85
C CYS A 249 -6.96 11.90 23.18
N VAL A 250 -6.70 11.22 24.29
CA VAL A 250 -6.87 11.80 25.62
C VAL A 250 -5.73 12.79 25.79
N GLN A 251 -6.01 14.05 25.47
CA GLN A 251 -5.18 15.16 25.92
C GLN A 251 -5.27 15.20 27.45
N THR A 252 -4.39 14.47 28.15
CA THR A 252 -4.10 14.78 29.54
C THR A 252 -3.33 16.09 29.54
N ALA A 253 -4.09 17.19 29.60
CA ALA A 253 -3.60 18.46 30.09
C ALA A 253 -3.08 18.23 31.52
N SER A 254 -1.78 18.00 31.65
CA SER A 254 -1.07 18.17 32.90
C SER A 254 -0.23 19.43 32.77
N PHE A 255 -0.85 20.55 33.13
CA PHE A 255 -0.15 21.77 33.47
C PHE A 255 0.57 21.55 34.80
N PRO A 256 1.87 21.81 34.90
CA PRO A 256 2.46 22.48 36.04
C PRO A 256 2.37 24.01 35.88
#